data_AF-A0A948ZFI4-F1
#
_entry.id   AF-A0A948ZFI4-F1
#
_cell.length_a   1.000
_cell.length_b   1.000
_cell.length_c   1.000
_cell.angle_alpha   90.00
_cell.angle_beta   90.00
_cell.angle_gamma   90.00
#
_symmetry.space_group_name_H-M   'P 1'
#
loop_
_entity.id
_entity.type
_entity.pdbx_description
1 polymer ?
#
loop_
_entity_poly.entity_id
_entity_poly.type
_entity_poly.pdbx_seq_one_letter_code
_entity_poly.pdbx_strand_id
1 'polypeptide(L)'
;MQKYCESCGMPMNKKEDFALKNETSIFCLYCVNPDGSVKSCEEIFDGGVQFFMSQLGSDRKMAEKVTRKNMNMQSHWQGKDCPILKGEMATDEEFAAILKKL
;
A
#
# COMPACT_ATOMS: atom_id res chain seq x y z
N MET A 1 9.54 -6.27 -16.89
CA MET A 1 8.63 -5.14 -16.56
C MET A 1 8.27 -5.26 -15.10
N GLN A 2 8.59 -4.25 -14.29
CA GLN A 2 8.29 -4.24 -12.86
C GLN A 2 6.77 -4.11 -12.68
N LYS A 3 6.17 -5.00 -11.88
CA LYS A 3 4.75 -4.92 -11.51
C LYS A 3 4.62 -4.29 -10.14
N TYR A 4 3.50 -3.61 -9.91
CA TYR A 4 3.16 -3.01 -8.62
C TYR A 4 1.84 -3.59 -8.14
N CYS A 5 1.72 -3.80 -6.83
CA CYS A 5 0.50 -4.29 -6.22
C CYS A 5 -0.62 -3.26 -6.44
N GLU A 6 -1.74 -3.68 -7.04
CA GLU A 6 -2.88 -2.82 -7.33
C GLU A 6 -3.65 -2.36 -6.08
N SER A 7 -3.26 -2.81 -4.89
CA SER A 7 -3.87 -2.40 -3.61
C SER A 7 -2.98 -1.48 -2.78
N CYS A 8 -1.68 -1.80 -2.64
CA CYS A 8 -0.76 -1.02 -1.80
C CYS A 8 0.38 -0.32 -2.57
N GLY A 9 0.45 -0.45 -3.90
CA GLY A 9 1.50 0.15 -4.71
C GLY A 9 2.90 -0.43 -4.50
N MET A 10 3.05 -1.50 -3.70
CA MET A 10 4.35 -2.11 -3.43
C MET A 10 4.91 -2.82 -4.68
N PRO A 11 6.20 -2.66 -5.02
CA PRO A 11 6.81 -3.35 -6.14
C PRO A 11 6.84 -4.88 -5.91
N MET A 12 6.61 -5.64 -6.98
CA MET A 12 6.67 -7.10 -7.02
C MET A 12 7.69 -7.52 -8.09
N ASN A 13 8.88 -7.92 -7.64
CA ASN A 13 10.05 -8.13 -8.49
C ASN A 13 10.45 -9.61 -8.63
N LYS A 14 10.13 -10.43 -7.64
CA LYS A 14 10.38 -11.87 -7.62
C LYS A 14 9.11 -12.62 -7.28
N LYS A 15 9.07 -13.92 -7.63
CA LYS A 15 7.92 -14.80 -7.39
C LYS A 15 7.38 -14.72 -5.96
N GLU A 16 8.24 -14.61 -4.97
CA GLU A 16 7.87 -14.53 -3.55
C GLU A 16 7.10 -13.25 -3.20
N ASP A 17 7.25 -12.17 -3.97
CA ASP A 17 6.56 -10.90 -3.72
C ASP A 17 5.08 -10.98 -4.10
N PHE A 18 4.73 -11.87 -5.04
CA PHE A 18 3.37 -12.03 -5.54
C PHE A 18 2.52 -12.87 -4.60
N ALA A 19 1.23 -12.52 -4.48
CA ALA A 19 0.28 -13.30 -3.71
C ALA A 19 0.33 -14.78 -4.10
N LEU A 20 0.43 -15.65 -3.09
CA LEU A 20 0.51 -17.10 -3.25
C LEU A 20 1.61 -17.58 -4.22
N LYS A 21 2.69 -16.80 -4.38
CA LYS A 21 3.78 -17.08 -5.33
C LYS A 21 3.30 -17.18 -6.80
N ASN A 22 2.20 -16.50 -7.14
CA ASN A 22 1.62 -16.48 -8.47
C ASN A 22 1.98 -15.18 -9.21
N GLU A 23 2.92 -15.23 -10.15
CA GLU A 23 3.40 -14.05 -10.92
C GLU A 23 2.33 -13.42 -11.85
N THR A 24 1.18 -14.08 -12.02
CA THR A 24 0.01 -13.50 -12.69
C THR A 24 -0.86 -12.64 -11.77
N SER A 25 -0.66 -12.73 -10.45
CA SER A 25 -1.36 -11.92 -9.45
C SER A 25 -1.12 -10.42 -9.65
N ILE A 26 -2.17 -9.64 -9.44
CA ILE A 26 -2.12 -8.17 -9.36
C ILE A 26 -1.87 -7.66 -7.93
N PHE A 27 -1.87 -8.56 -6.95
CA PHE A 27 -1.62 -8.26 -5.53
C PHE A 27 -0.33 -8.89 -5.02
N CYS A 28 0.31 -8.23 -4.07
CA CYS A 28 1.47 -8.75 -3.35
C CYS A 28 1.08 -9.72 -2.22
N LEU A 29 2.07 -10.44 -1.72
CA LEU A 29 1.92 -11.41 -0.61
C LEU A 29 1.34 -10.79 0.66
N TYR A 30 1.55 -9.47 0.90
CA TYR A 30 1.12 -8.82 2.14
C TYR A 30 -0.34 -8.37 2.11
N CYS A 31 -0.93 -8.18 0.92
CA CYS A 31 -2.31 -7.74 0.74
C CYS A 31 -3.31 -8.89 0.62
N VAL A 32 -2.83 -10.14 0.59
CA VAL A 32 -3.65 -11.33 0.39
C VAL A 32 -3.44 -12.28 1.56
N ASN A 33 -4.53 -12.84 2.08
CA ASN A 33 -4.52 -13.84 3.13
C ASN A 33 -4.03 -15.20 2.61
N PRO A 34 -3.61 -16.13 3.49
CA PRO A 34 -3.18 -17.47 3.08
C PRO A 34 -4.24 -18.26 2.30
N ASP A 35 -5.52 -17.96 2.49
CA ASP A 35 -6.65 -18.56 1.77
C ASP A 35 -6.92 -17.93 0.39
N GLY A 36 -6.16 -16.91 0.00
CA GLY A 36 -6.29 -16.19 -1.27
C GLY A 36 -7.26 -15.01 -1.25
N SER A 37 -7.96 -14.76 -0.15
CA SER A 37 -8.81 -13.57 -0.02
C SER A 37 -7.96 -12.30 0.10
N VAL A 38 -8.41 -11.20 -0.51
CA VAL A 38 -7.76 -9.88 -0.33
C VAL A 38 -8.12 -9.36 1.07
N LYS A 39 -7.12 -8.85 1.79
CA LYS A 39 -7.31 -8.24 3.11
C LYS A 39 -8.24 -7.03 3.04
N SER A 40 -8.86 -6.70 4.17
CA SER A 40 -9.70 -5.50 4.30
C SER A 40 -8.90 -4.22 4.05
N CYS A 41 -9.61 -3.13 3.76
CA CYS A 41 -8.98 -1.84 3.55
C CYS A 41 -8.20 -1.38 4.79
N GLU A 42 -8.75 -1.64 5.98
CA GLU A 42 -8.16 -1.33 7.28
C GLU A 42 -6.87 -2.11 7.53
N GLU A 43 -6.85 -3.41 7.21
CA GLU A 43 -5.64 -4.23 7.36
C GLU A 43 -4.52 -3.81 6.39
N ILE A 44 -4.87 -3.48 5.15
CA ILE A 44 -3.90 -3.01 4.16
C ILE A 44 -3.38 -1.61 4.53
N PHE A 45 -4.27 -0.75 5.03
CA PHE A 45 -3.91 0.55 5.54
C PHE A 45 -2.96 0.44 6.75
N ASP A 46 -3.28 -0.40 7.74
CA ASP A 46 -2.40 -0.58 8.91
C ASP A 46 -1.03 -1.11 8.50
N GLY A 47 -0.97 -2.11 7.60
CA GLY A 47 0.30 -2.61 7.05
C GLY A 47 1.12 -1.52 6.35
N GLY A 48 0.47 -0.64 5.57
CA GLY A 48 1.10 0.52 4.96
C GLY A 48 1.62 1.53 5.98
N VAL A 49 0.85 1.81 7.04
CA VAL A 49 1.24 2.70 8.14
C VAL A 49 2.48 2.15 8.83
N GLN A 50 2.51 0.86 9.18
CA GLN A 50 3.68 0.23 9.80
C GLN A 50 4.92 0.33 8.90
N PHE A 51 4.74 0.09 7.59
CA PHE A 51 5.83 0.27 6.62
C PHE A 51 6.36 1.71 6.66
N PHE A 52 5.53 2.72 6.43
CA PHE A 52 6.00 4.11 6.39
C PHE A 52 6.53 4.59 7.75
N MET A 53 5.98 4.14 8.88
CA MET A 53 6.56 4.43 10.20
C MET A 53 7.99 3.92 10.31
N SER A 54 8.28 2.71 9.80
CA SER A 54 9.65 2.17 9.80
C SER A 54 10.64 2.99 8.96
N GLN A 55 10.14 3.72 7.95
CA GLN A 55 10.95 4.55 7.06
C GLN A 55 11.07 6.00 7.54
N LEU A 56 10.09 6.49 8.29
CA LEU A 56 9.97 7.89 8.72
C LEU A 56 10.38 8.12 10.19
N GLY A 57 11.04 7.15 10.83
CA GLY A 57 11.47 7.28 12.23
C GLY A 57 10.30 7.29 13.21
N SER A 58 9.26 6.48 12.96
CA SER A 58 8.06 6.33 13.80
C SER A 58 7.10 7.53 13.84
N ASP A 59 7.15 8.44 12.86
CA ASP A 59 6.09 9.44 12.68
C ASP A 59 4.81 8.79 12.13
N ARG A 60 3.92 8.40 13.05
CA ARG A 60 2.64 7.77 12.71
C ARG A 60 1.73 8.69 11.90
N LYS A 61 1.66 9.98 12.23
CA LYS A 61 0.74 10.91 11.56
C LYS A 61 1.13 11.07 10.09
N MET A 62 2.42 11.21 9.82
CA MET A 62 2.91 11.28 8.45
C MET A 62 2.76 9.94 7.72
N ALA A 63 3.02 8.82 8.40
CA ALA A 63 2.82 7.48 7.82
C ALA A 63 1.36 7.23 7.39
N GLU A 64 0.38 7.65 8.19
CA GLU A 64 -1.04 7.57 7.85
C GLU A 64 -1.39 8.41 6.62
N LYS A 65 -0.89 9.66 6.56
CA LYS A 65 -1.09 10.56 5.42
C LYS A 65 -0.54 10.00 4.11
N VAL A 66 0.67 9.46 4.16
CA VAL A 66 1.36 8.89 3.00
C VAL A 66 0.69 7.59 2.57
N THR A 67 0.34 6.73 3.52
CA THR A 67 -0.37 5.47 3.23
C THR A 67 -1.69 5.76 2.53
N ARG A 68 -2.45 6.74 3.04
CA ARG A 68 -3.71 7.15 2.46
C ARG A 68 -3.55 7.69 1.05
N LYS A 69 -2.57 8.57 0.83
CA LYS A 69 -2.23 9.08 -0.51
C LYS A 69 -1.87 7.94 -1.45
N ASN A 70 -1.01 7.03 -1.01
CA ASN A 70 -0.54 5.90 -1.79
C ASN A 70 -1.68 4.96 -2.20
N MET A 71 -2.52 4.54 -1.25
CA MET A 71 -3.65 3.65 -1.51
C MET A 71 -4.68 4.29 -2.44
N ASN A 72 -5.01 5.57 -2.26
CA ASN A 72 -5.98 6.25 -3.15
C ASN A 72 -5.54 6.31 -4.62
N MET A 73 -4.26 6.17 -4.94
CA MET A 73 -3.79 6.12 -6.32
C MET A 73 -3.93 4.73 -6.97
N GLN A 74 -4.21 3.68 -6.19
CA GLN A 74 -4.23 2.31 -6.70
C GLN A 74 -5.61 1.94 -7.28
N SER A 75 -5.61 1.22 -8.40
CA SER A 75 -6.82 0.81 -9.13
C SER A 75 -7.80 0.03 -8.27
N HIS A 76 -7.32 -0.78 -7.32
CA HIS A 76 -8.19 -1.61 -6.48
C HIS A 76 -9.19 -0.80 -5.65
N TRP A 77 -8.84 0.44 -5.28
CA TRP A 77 -9.66 1.26 -4.40
C TRP A 77 -10.60 2.22 -5.15
N GLN A 78 -10.46 2.33 -6.47
CA GLN A 78 -11.31 3.19 -7.28
C GLN A 78 -12.78 2.71 -7.22
N GLY A 79 -13.68 3.61 -6.81
CA GLY A 79 -15.10 3.30 -6.67
C GLY A 79 -15.48 2.47 -5.44
N LYS A 80 -14.54 2.13 -4.55
CA LYS A 80 -14.83 1.44 -3.29
C LYS A 80 -15.08 2.42 -2.16
N ASP A 81 -16.05 2.12 -1.31
CA ASP A 81 -16.24 2.86 -0.07
C ASP A 81 -15.29 2.31 1.00
N CYS A 82 -14.16 2.99 1.19
CA CYS A 82 -13.27 2.74 2.30
C CYS A 82 -13.18 4.00 3.18
N PRO A 83 -13.88 4.05 4.33
CA PRO A 83 -13.89 5.20 5.21
C PRO A 83 -12.49 5.60 5.68
N ILE A 84 -11.64 4.61 5.96
CA ILE A 84 -10.25 4.83 6.37
C ILE A 84 -9.35 5.33 5.24
N LEU A 85 -9.86 5.62 4.04
CA LEU A 85 -9.12 6.34 2.99
C LEU A 85 -9.55 7.80 2.79
N LYS A 86 -10.59 8.28 3.51
CA LYS A 86 -11.17 9.63 3.34
C LYS A 86 -10.59 10.73 4.24
N GLY A 87 -9.62 10.41 5.10
CA GLY A 87 -8.94 11.38 5.98
C GLY A 87 -7.85 12.23 5.32
N GLU A 88 -7.04 12.90 6.14
CA GLU A 88 -5.91 13.71 5.66
C GLU A 88 -4.89 12.87 4.88
N MET A 89 -4.42 13.41 3.75
CA MET A 89 -3.40 12.83 2.88
C MET A 89 -2.14 13.69 2.87
N ALA A 90 -1.02 13.09 2.50
CA ALA A 90 0.19 13.82 2.20
C ALA A 90 -0.01 14.66 0.92
N THR A 91 0.61 15.84 0.85
CA THR A 91 0.67 16.62 -0.40
C THR A 91 1.51 15.88 -1.44
N ASP A 92 1.45 16.31 -2.70
CA ASP A 92 2.27 15.70 -3.76
C ASP A 92 3.77 15.91 -3.49
N GLU A 93 4.15 17.07 -2.96
CA GLU A 93 5.54 17.38 -2.57
C GLU A 93 6.01 16.51 -1.41
N GLU A 94 5.20 16.40 -0.36
CA GLU A 94 5.47 15.54 0.79
C GLU A 94 5.62 14.07 0.37
N PHE A 95 4.68 13.60 -0.46
CA PHE A 95 4.66 12.24 -0.97
C PHE A 95 5.91 11.94 -1.81
N ALA A 96 6.24 12.82 -2.76
CA ALA A 96 7.43 12.69 -3.59
C ALA A 96 8.73 12.75 -2.78
N ALA A 97 8.80 13.60 -1.75
CA ALA A 97 9.96 13.69 -0.87
C ALA A 97 10.18 12.42 -0.04
N ILE A 98 9.09 11.72 0.33
CA ILE A 98 9.16 10.47 1.08
C ILE A 98 9.53 9.31 0.17
N LEU A 99 8.95 9.21 -1.03
CA LEU A 99 9.30 8.16 -1.99
C LEU A 99 10.78 8.21 -2.42
N LYS A 100 11.38 9.41 -2.50
CA LYS A 100 12.82 9.56 -2.79
C LYS A 100 13.75 8.97 -1.73
N LYS A 101 13.24 8.65 -0.55
CA LYS A 101 14.01 8.09 0.58
C LYS A 101 13.88 6.57 0.71
N LEU A 102 12.98 5.95 -0.05
CA LEU A 102 12.76 4.50 -0.12
C LEU A 102 13.75 3.86 -1.10
#